data_AF-A0AAJ2NSY1-F1
#
_entry.id   AF-A0AAJ2NSY1-F1
#
_cell.length_a   1.000
_cell.length_b   1.000
_cell.length_c   1.000
_cell.angle_alpha   90.00
_cell.angle_beta   90.00
_cell.angle_gamma   90.00
#
_symmetry.space_group_name_H-M   'P 1'
#
loop_
_entity.id
_entity.type
_entity.pdbx_description
1 polymer ?
#
loop_
_entity_poly.entity_id
_entity_poly.type
_entity_poly.pdbx_seq_one_letter_code
_entity_poly.pdbx_strand_id
1 'polypeptide(L)'
;YNINGDMAASAIAKELAANLCFISDIPGILVEKDGVKTKIDKVSKAIIEEMIDNHTIYGGMIPKVKAAIEGLVHNISEVAIINGFEKNSLI
;
A
#
# COMPACT_ATOMS: atom_id res chain seq x y z
N TYR A 1 7.10 -25.93 -2.59
CA TYR A 1 6.21 -24.86 -3.05
C TYR A 1 6.94 -23.54 -2.98
N ASN A 2 6.72 -22.64 -3.94
CA ASN A 2 7.20 -21.25 -3.90
C ASN A 2 6.01 -20.35 -3.56
N ILE A 3 6.09 -19.57 -2.49
CA ILE A 3 4.99 -18.75 -1.97
C ILE A 3 5.44 -17.29 -2.03
N ASN A 4 4.57 -16.40 -2.52
CA ASN A 4 4.83 -14.97 -2.54
C ASN A 4 4.96 -14.41 -1.11
N GLY A 5 5.99 -13.57 -0.87
CA GLY A 5 6.30 -13.01 0.45
C GLY A 5 5.21 -12.08 1.00
N ASP A 6 4.56 -11.30 0.15
CA ASP A 6 3.47 -10.39 0.54
C ASP A 6 2.26 -11.17 1.04
N MET A 7 1.93 -12.28 0.37
CA MET A 7 0.88 -13.20 0.79
C MET A 7 1.19 -13.85 2.13
N ALA A 8 2.44 -14.28 2.35
CA ALA A 8 2.88 -14.84 3.62
C ALA A 8 2.81 -13.81 4.75
N ALA A 9 3.31 -12.59 4.52
CA ALA A 9 3.28 -11.50 5.50
C ALA A 9 1.85 -11.09 5.87
N SER A 10 0.98 -10.97 4.86
CA SER A 10 -0.44 -10.64 5.06
C SER A 10 -1.16 -11.70 5.89
N ALA A 11 -0.89 -12.99 5.63
CA ALA A 11 -1.48 -14.08 6.41
C ALA A 11 -1.04 -14.05 7.88
N ILE A 12 0.25 -13.79 8.14
CA ILE A 12 0.78 -13.68 9.51
C ILE A 12 0.20 -12.45 10.22
N ALA A 13 0.20 -11.28 9.56
CA ALA A 13 -0.34 -10.06 10.14
C ALA A 13 -1.83 -10.20 10.49
N LYS A 14 -2.59 -10.91 9.65
CA LYS A 14 -4.01 -11.19 9.87
C LYS A 14 -4.23 -12.03 11.12
N GLU A 15 -3.45 -13.11 11.28
CA GLU A 15 -3.56 -13.98 12.46
C GLU A 15 -3.18 -13.25 13.75
N LEU A 16 -2.23 -12.31 13.67
CA LEU A 16 -1.74 -11.53 14.82
C LEU A 16 -2.51 -10.22 15.07
N ALA A 17 -3.45 -9.85 14.20
CA ALA A 17 -4.07 -8.51 14.19
C ALA A 17 -3.04 -7.36 14.25
N ALA A 18 -1.94 -7.51 13.51
CA ALA A 18 -0.81 -6.60 13.53
C ALA A 18 -0.81 -5.64 12.35
N ASN A 19 -0.19 -4.47 12.50
CA ASN A 19 0.05 -3.56 11.39
C ASN A 19 1.01 -4.20 10.37
N LEU A 20 0.78 -3.92 9.09
CA LEU A 20 1.57 -4.46 8.00
C LEU A 20 2.27 -3.33 7.25
N CYS A 21 3.56 -3.50 6.93
CA CYS A 21 4.34 -2.53 6.18
C CYS A 21 5.01 -3.21 4.99
N PHE A 22 4.68 -2.78 3.79
CA PHE A 22 5.33 -3.20 2.56
C PHE A 22 6.46 -2.23 2.20
N ILE A 23 7.68 -2.77 2.11
CA ILE A 23 8.86 -2.01 1.71
C ILE A 23 9.08 -2.24 0.22
N SER A 24 8.98 -1.18 -0.58
CA SER A 24 9.14 -1.22 -2.04
C SER A 24 10.22 -0.22 -2.48
N ASP A 25 10.55 -0.30 -3.75
CA ASP A 25 11.30 0.70 -4.54
C ASP A 25 10.48 1.94 -4.96
N ILE A 26 9.21 2.04 -4.54
CA ILE A 26 8.34 3.18 -4.86
C ILE A 26 8.20 4.12 -3.64
N PRO A 27 8.03 5.44 -3.86
CA PRO A 27 7.86 6.44 -2.79
C PRO A 27 6.57 6.27 -1.96
N GLY A 28 5.66 5.40 -2.40
CA GLY A 28 4.32 5.22 -1.87
C GLY A 28 3.27 5.52 -2.92
N ILE A 29 2.06 5.86 -2.49
CA ILE A 29 0.97 6.28 -3.37
C ILE A 29 1.19 7.74 -3.75
N LEU A 30 1.41 7.99 -5.03
CA LEU A 30 1.57 9.34 -5.58
C LEU A 30 0.28 9.77 -6.30
N VAL A 31 -0.15 11.00 -6.05
CA VAL A 31 -1.23 11.67 -6.76
C VAL A 31 -0.66 12.80 -7.58
N GLU A 32 -1.05 12.89 -8.84
CA GLU A 32 -0.71 14.02 -9.69
C GLU A 32 -1.86 15.03 -9.69
N LYS A 33 -1.56 16.27 -9.33
CA LYS A 33 -2.48 17.40 -9.44
C LYS A 33 -1.74 18.57 -10.05
N ASP A 34 -2.27 19.12 -11.14
CA ASP A 34 -1.68 20.25 -11.87
C ASP A 34 -0.21 20.01 -12.30
N GLY A 35 0.13 18.77 -12.65
CA GLY A 35 1.49 18.35 -13.03
C GLY A 35 2.47 18.16 -11.87
N VAL A 36 2.01 18.29 -10.62
CA VAL A 36 2.80 18.08 -9.41
C VAL A 36 2.41 16.75 -8.78
N LYS A 37 3.39 15.86 -8.58
CA LYS A 37 3.20 14.60 -7.87
C LYS A 37 3.41 14.78 -6.38
N THR A 38 2.40 14.47 -5.58
CA THR A 38 2.46 14.50 -4.12
C THR A 38 2.24 13.11 -3.56
N LYS A 39 2.99 12.77 -2.51
CA LYS A 39 2.79 11.54 -1.75
C LYS A 39 1.57 11.69 -0.86
N ILE A 40 0.75 10.65 -0.82
CA ILE A 40 -0.29 10.51 0.18
C ILE A 40 0.30 9.78 1.39
N ASP A 41 0.19 10.41 2.57
CA ASP A 41 0.64 9.79 3.82
C ASP A 41 -0.41 8.83 4.41
N LYS A 42 -1.71 9.17 4.31
CA LYS A 42 -2.83 8.32 4.75
C LYS A 42 -4.03 8.51 3.83
N VAL A 43 -4.70 7.40 3.49
CA VAL A 43 -5.90 7.40 2.66
C VAL A 43 -6.76 6.19 2.99
N SER A 44 -8.09 6.37 2.95
CA SER A 44 -9.02 5.28 3.21
C SER A 44 -9.17 4.38 1.99
N LYS A 45 -9.61 3.14 2.21
CA LYS A 45 -9.96 2.21 1.13
C LYS A 45 -10.96 2.83 0.13
N ALA A 46 -11.98 3.53 0.61
CA ALA A 46 -13.00 4.14 -0.25
C ALA A 46 -12.38 5.19 -1.20
N ILE A 47 -11.50 6.06 -0.69
CA ILE A 47 -10.83 7.07 -1.52
C ILE A 47 -9.86 6.40 -2.52
N ILE A 48 -9.17 5.33 -2.11
CA ILE A 48 -8.35 4.54 -3.03
C ILE A 48 -9.18 3.98 -4.19
N GLU A 49 -10.35 3.40 -3.90
CA GLU A 49 -11.25 2.85 -4.92
C GLU A 49 -11.70 3.95 -5.88
N GLU A 50 -12.12 5.12 -5.36
CA GLU A 50 -12.44 6.30 -6.18
C GLU A 50 -11.24 6.76 -7.04
N MET A 51 -10.02 6.70 -6.50
CA MET A 51 -8.79 7.07 -7.22
C MET A 51 -8.43 6.10 -8.33
N ILE A 52 -8.78 4.82 -8.20
CA ILE A 52 -8.64 3.84 -9.28
C ILE A 52 -9.69 4.14 -10.36
N ASP A 53 -10.94 4.40 -9.97
CA ASP A 53 -12.05 4.66 -10.88
C ASP A 53 -11.84 5.95 -11.70
N ASN A 54 -11.35 7.01 -11.05
CA ASN A 54 -11.06 8.30 -11.69
C ASN A 54 -9.69 8.35 -12.41
N HIS A 55 -8.99 7.21 -12.49
CA HIS A 55 -7.68 7.05 -13.15
C HIS A 55 -6.53 7.89 -12.53
N THR A 56 -6.68 8.36 -11.29
CA THR A 56 -5.56 8.95 -10.53
C THR A 56 -4.52 7.90 -10.16
N ILE A 57 -4.97 6.69 -9.78
CA ILE A 57 -4.13 5.50 -9.58
C ILE A 57 -4.25 4.62 -10.82
N TYR A 58 -3.14 4.40 -11.53
CA TYR A 58 -3.13 3.66 -12.79
C TYR A 58 -1.87 2.81 -12.97
N GLY A 59 -1.88 1.93 -13.98
CA GLY A 59 -0.75 1.09 -14.35
C GLY A 59 -0.32 0.11 -13.25
N GLY A 60 0.99 -0.02 -13.03
CA GLY A 60 1.56 -0.93 -12.02
C GLY A 60 1.24 -0.56 -10.56
N MET A 61 0.64 0.61 -10.31
CA MET A 61 0.21 1.02 -8.98
C MET A 61 -1.06 0.27 -8.51
N ILE A 62 -1.97 -0.06 -9.44
CA ILE A 62 -3.22 -0.78 -9.15
C ILE A 62 -2.95 -2.10 -8.40
N PRO A 63 -2.10 -3.04 -8.89
CA PRO A 63 -1.86 -4.29 -8.18
C PRO A 63 -1.21 -4.10 -6.81
N LYS A 64 -0.33 -3.10 -6.64
CA LYS A 64 0.32 -2.80 -5.34
C LYS A 64 -0.69 -2.31 -4.30
N VAL A 65 -1.57 -1.39 -4.71
CA VAL A 65 -2.60 -0.83 -3.86
C VAL A 65 -3.68 -1.86 -3.53
N LYS A 66 -4.05 -2.72 -4.48
CA LYS A 66 -4.96 -3.85 -4.23
C LYS A 66 -4.37 -4.85 -3.24
N ALA A 67 -3.09 -5.21 -3.37
CA ALA A 67 -2.43 -6.07 -2.39
C ALA A 67 -2.40 -5.45 -0.98
N ALA A 68 -2.21 -4.12 -0.88
CA ALA A 68 -2.30 -3.43 0.40
C ALA A 68 -3.73 -3.42 0.98
N ILE A 69 -4.76 -3.22 0.16
CA ILE A 69 -6.17 -3.33 0.59
C ILE A 69 -6.52 -4.76 1.00
N GLU A 70 -6.08 -5.75 0.24
CA GLU A 70 -6.22 -7.16 0.59
C GLU A 70 -5.47 -7.47 1.89
N GLY A 71 -4.39 -6.77 2.21
CA GLY A 71 -3.73 -6.84 3.51
C GLY A 71 -4.60 -6.33 4.67
N LEU A 72 -5.62 -5.50 4.43
CA LEU A 72 -6.53 -4.98 5.47
C LEU A 72 -7.61 -5.98 5.93
N VAL A 73 -7.43 -7.30 5.74
CA VAL A 73 -8.43 -8.30 6.16
C VAL A 73 -8.57 -8.31 7.68
N HIS A 74 -9.83 -8.39 8.17
CA HIS A 74 -10.29 -8.61 9.55
C HIS A 74 -9.21 -8.46 10.64
N ASN A 75 -9.27 -7.31 11.34
CA ASN A 75 -8.49 -6.91 12.52
C ASN A 75 -7.14 -6.21 12.26
N ILE A 76 -6.73 -5.97 11.01
CA ILE A 76 -5.60 -5.09 10.70
C ILE A 76 -6.09 -3.64 10.59
N SER A 77 -5.46 -2.73 11.34
CA SER A 77 -5.87 -1.33 11.41
C SER A 77 -5.25 -0.46 10.32
N GLU A 78 -4.03 -0.78 9.88
CA GLU A 78 -3.29 0.03 8.90
C GLU A 78 -2.31 -0.84 8.10
N VAL A 79 -2.19 -0.53 6.81
CA VAL A 79 -1.17 -1.07 5.91
C VAL A 79 -0.39 0.12 5.34
N ALA A 80 0.93 0.09 5.46
CA ALA A 80 1.83 1.10 4.91
C ALA A 80 2.57 0.57 3.68
N ILE A 81 2.82 1.46 2.71
CA ILE A 81 3.76 1.21 1.60
C ILE A 81 4.84 2.28 1.69
N ILE A 82 6.08 1.88 1.91
CA ILE A 82 7.22 2.79 2.09
C ILE A 82 8.33 2.52 1.08
N ASN A 83 9.16 3.54 0.85
CA ASN A 83 10.36 3.43 0.04
C ASN A 83 11.52 2.88 0.88
N GLY A 84 12.00 1.69 0.56
CA GLY A 84 13.14 1.06 1.25
C GLY A 84 14.47 1.78 1.07
N PHE A 85 14.59 2.69 0.09
CA PHE A 85 15.81 3.44 -0.17
C PHE A 85 15.88 4.78 0.56
N GLU A 86 14.76 5.25 1.13
CA GLU A 86 14.72 6.47 1.92
C GLU A 86 15.26 6.21 3.33
N LYS A 87 16.17 7.09 3.79
CA LYS A 87 16.69 7.00 5.16
C LYS A 87 15.54 7.20 6.16
N ASN A 88 15.51 6.38 7.21
CA ASN A 88 14.49 6.40 8.25
C ASN A 88 13.06 6.20 7.71
N SER A 89 12.88 5.46 6.61
CA SER A 89 11.55 5.23 6.03
C SER A 89 10.62 4.36 6.89
N LEU A 90 11.18 3.60 7.84
CA LEU A 90 10.45 2.70 8.73
C LEU A 90 10.36 3.22 10.18
N ILE A 91 11.17 4.21 10.56
CA ILE A 91 11.44 4.61 11.96
C ILE A 91 10.93 6.01 12.23
#